data_AF-I1WZ42-F1
#
_entry.id   AF-I1WZ42-F1
#
_cell.length_a   1.000
_cell.length_b   1.000
_cell.length_c   1.000
_cell.angle_alpha   90.00
_cell.angle_beta   90.00
_cell.angle_gamma   90.00
#
_symmetry.space_group_name_H-M   'P 1'
#
loop_
_entity.id
_entity.type
_entity.pdbx_description
1 polymer ?
#
loop_
_entity_poly.entity_id
_entity_poly.type
_entity_poly.pdbx_seq_one_letter_code
_entity_poly.pdbx_strand_id
1 'polypeptide(L)'
;MSMADRGAPLWKEKRDRWVSICDDCHSPRFARENLQAMDESVKDASLKYRETFKVAEDLLIDGVLDPMPKDLCPDWSGQHIWSLKIGAYHDGEAYGGKTGESGEFRMSNCTDVERLCFESVGYFQTYIYKGMAHGSWNDATYSDGSFGMDRWLVNVKQNASRARRLAALEKKVGISWQPEQFWKTGEWLDQLTGPYIVKNHPGKTIFDLCPDPGWLDTHHAPAEEV
;
A
#
# COMPACT_ATOMS: atom_id res chain seq x y z
N MET A 1 -2.17 2.94 -5.73
CA MET A 1 -3.32 3.06 -6.67
C MET A 1 -4.17 1.80 -6.58
N SER A 2 -5.50 1.95 -6.55
CA SER A 2 -6.45 0.81 -6.57
C SER A 2 -6.77 0.37 -7.99
N MET A 3 -7.04 -0.93 -8.15
CA MET A 3 -7.25 -1.56 -9.45
C MET A 3 -8.72 -1.57 -9.84
N ALA A 4 -9.00 -1.26 -11.11
CA ALA A 4 -10.29 -1.47 -11.76
C ALA A 4 -10.08 -1.73 -13.26
N ASP A 5 -10.77 -2.72 -13.80
CA ASP A 5 -10.90 -2.92 -15.24
C ASP A 5 -11.88 -1.88 -15.79
N ARG A 6 -11.38 -0.85 -16.48
CA ARG A 6 -12.20 0.24 -17.01
C ARG A 6 -12.78 -0.08 -18.39
N GLY A 7 -12.40 -1.22 -18.98
CA GLY A 7 -12.96 -1.76 -20.21
C GLY A 7 -14.12 -2.72 -19.97
N ALA A 8 -14.35 -3.12 -18.72
CA ALA A 8 -15.47 -3.97 -18.32
C ALA A 8 -16.83 -3.36 -18.72
N PRO A 9 -17.87 -4.19 -18.97
CA PRO A 9 -19.18 -3.72 -19.40
C PRO A 9 -19.80 -2.66 -18.49
N LEU A 10 -19.55 -2.73 -17.17
CA LEU A 10 -19.99 -1.74 -16.18
C LEU A 10 -19.60 -0.31 -16.56
N TRP A 11 -18.42 -0.12 -17.16
CA TRP A 11 -17.88 1.20 -17.49
C TRP A 11 -17.95 1.53 -18.99
N LYS A 12 -18.74 0.76 -19.77
CA LYS A 12 -18.80 0.88 -21.23
C LYS A 12 -19.08 2.31 -21.68
N GLU A 13 -20.08 2.98 -21.10
CA GLU A 13 -20.47 4.33 -21.52
C GLU A 13 -19.37 5.36 -21.22
N LYS A 14 -18.72 5.25 -20.06
CA LYS A 14 -17.58 6.11 -19.71
C LYS A 14 -16.37 5.85 -20.60
N ARG A 15 -16.12 4.59 -20.99
CA ARG A 15 -15.09 4.24 -21.98
C ARG A 15 -15.43 4.78 -23.37
N ASP A 16 -16.70 4.67 -23.80
CA ASP A 16 -17.16 5.18 -25.09
C ASP A 16 -16.94 6.70 -25.18
N ARG A 17 -17.20 7.45 -24.09
CA ARG A 17 -16.88 8.88 -24.03
C ARG A 17 -15.39 9.19 -24.20
N TRP A 18 -14.49 8.36 -23.68
CA TRP A 18 -13.06 8.49 -23.94
C TRP A 18 -12.70 8.18 -25.39
N VAL A 19 -13.30 7.13 -25.96
CA VAL A 19 -13.11 6.79 -27.38
C VAL A 19 -13.56 7.95 -28.28
N SER A 20 -14.67 8.63 -27.95
CA SER A 20 -15.12 9.82 -28.68
C SER A 20 -14.11 10.97 -28.66
N ILE A 21 -13.30 11.12 -27.61
CA ILE A 21 -12.22 12.12 -27.56
C ILE A 21 -11.09 11.72 -28.51
N CYS A 22 -10.73 10.43 -28.52
CA CYS A 22 -9.68 9.92 -29.41
C CYS A 22 -10.08 9.92 -30.89
N ASP A 23 -11.39 9.92 -31.17
CA ASP A 23 -11.98 9.85 -32.52
C ASP A 23 -11.66 11.09 -33.36
N ASP A 24 -11.27 12.20 -32.74
CA ASP A 24 -10.79 13.41 -33.42
C ASP A 24 -9.60 13.11 -34.36
N CYS A 25 -8.79 12.10 -34.04
CA CYS A 25 -7.53 11.80 -34.75
C CYS A 25 -7.31 10.30 -35.08
N HIS A 26 -8.10 9.38 -34.53
CA HIS A 26 -7.91 7.94 -34.69
C HIS A 26 -9.24 7.22 -34.93
N SER A 27 -9.21 6.05 -35.57
CA SER A 27 -10.43 5.25 -35.67
C SER A 27 -10.91 4.78 -34.27
N PRO A 28 -12.23 4.64 -34.05
CA PRO A 28 -12.77 4.21 -32.75
C PRO A 28 -12.21 2.86 -32.29
N ARG A 29 -11.94 1.97 -33.24
CA ARG A 29 -11.37 0.65 -32.98
C ARG A 29 -9.94 0.75 -32.43
N PHE A 30 -9.08 1.55 -33.08
CA PHE A 30 -7.70 1.75 -32.64
C PHE A 30 -7.65 2.30 -31.21
N ALA A 31 -8.42 3.35 -30.92
CA ALA A 31 -8.45 3.96 -29.60
C ALA A 31 -8.95 2.97 -28.52
N ARG A 32 -10.04 2.25 -28.82
CA ARG A 32 -10.65 1.30 -27.87
C ARG A 32 -9.71 0.14 -27.54
N GLU A 33 -9.09 -0.47 -28.54
CA GLU A 33 -8.17 -1.60 -28.35
C GLU A 33 -6.88 -1.15 -27.65
N ASN A 34 -6.39 0.07 -27.91
CA ASN A 34 -5.25 0.63 -27.19
C ASN A 34 -5.56 0.90 -25.70
N LEU A 35 -6.73 1.47 -25.40
CA LEU A 35 -7.19 1.65 -24.01
C LEU A 35 -7.50 0.32 -23.32
N GLN A 36 -7.89 -0.72 -24.06
CA GLN A 36 -8.02 -2.06 -23.50
C GLN A 36 -6.67 -2.64 -23.07
N ALA A 37 -5.59 -2.38 -23.82
CA ALA A 37 -4.24 -2.80 -23.41
C ALA A 37 -3.79 -2.13 -22.10
N MET A 38 -4.23 -0.89 -21.84
CA MET A 38 -4.06 -0.24 -20.53
C MET A 38 -4.78 -1.02 -19.42
N ASP A 39 -6.02 -1.46 -19.65
CA ASP A 39 -6.79 -2.22 -18.65
C ASP A 39 -6.10 -3.54 -18.28
N GLU A 40 -5.62 -4.30 -19.28
CA GLU A 40 -4.85 -5.53 -19.03
C GLU A 40 -3.57 -5.25 -18.25
N SER A 41 -2.81 -4.22 -18.66
CA SER A 41 -1.57 -3.86 -17.97
C SER A 41 -1.79 -3.49 -16.50
N VAL A 42 -2.92 -2.84 -16.18
CA VAL A 42 -3.31 -2.50 -14.81
C VAL A 42 -3.71 -3.75 -14.01
N LYS A 43 -4.44 -4.69 -14.62
CA LYS A 43 -4.79 -5.97 -13.97
C LYS A 43 -3.56 -6.81 -13.66
N ASP A 44 -2.64 -6.92 -14.63
CA ASP A 44 -1.40 -7.68 -14.49
C ASP A 44 -0.45 -7.06 -13.47
N ALA A 45 -0.38 -5.73 -13.39
CA ALA A 45 0.40 -5.06 -12.36
C ALA A 45 -0.11 -5.38 -10.95
N SER A 46 -1.43 -5.38 -10.76
CA SER A 46 -2.02 -5.75 -9.46
C SER A 46 -1.91 -7.24 -9.15
N LEU A 47 -1.74 -8.11 -10.15
CA LEU A 47 -1.39 -9.50 -9.92
C LEU A 47 -0.01 -9.60 -9.23
N LYS A 48 1.00 -8.88 -9.73
CA LYS A 48 2.33 -8.82 -9.10
C LYS A 48 2.28 -8.23 -7.70
N TYR A 49 1.47 -7.18 -7.48
CA TYR A 49 1.35 -6.59 -6.15
C TYR A 49 0.68 -7.54 -5.15
N ARG A 50 -0.33 -8.33 -5.55
CA ARG A 50 -0.92 -9.35 -4.66
C ARG A 50 0.12 -10.37 -4.20
N GLU A 51 1.01 -10.80 -5.09
CA GLU A 51 2.13 -11.69 -4.72
C GLU A 51 3.12 -10.99 -3.77
N THR A 52 3.45 -9.72 -4.04
CA THR A 52 4.34 -8.92 -3.20
C THR A 52 3.78 -8.73 -1.80
N PHE A 53 2.51 -8.33 -1.70
CA PHE A 53 1.80 -8.13 -0.44
C PHE A 53 1.70 -9.43 0.34
N LYS A 54 1.45 -10.57 -0.32
CA LYS A 54 1.31 -11.84 0.36
C LYS A 54 2.59 -12.22 1.13
N VAL A 55 3.76 -11.98 0.55
CA VAL A 55 5.04 -12.19 1.24
C VAL A 55 5.16 -11.33 2.49
N ALA A 56 4.75 -10.06 2.43
CA ALA A 56 4.78 -9.14 3.57
C ALA A 56 3.77 -9.52 4.66
N GLU A 57 2.53 -9.84 4.26
CA GLU A 57 1.45 -10.28 5.17
C GLU A 57 1.84 -11.55 5.91
N ASP A 58 2.45 -12.52 5.23
CA ASP A 58 2.89 -13.77 5.86
C ASP A 58 3.99 -13.53 6.90
N LEU A 59 4.88 -12.54 6.72
CA LEU A 59 5.87 -12.18 7.77
C LEU A 59 5.18 -11.65 9.03
N LEU A 60 4.16 -10.83 8.86
CA LEU A 60 3.37 -10.30 9.97
C LEU A 60 2.63 -11.43 10.70
N ILE A 61 1.91 -12.26 9.96
CA ILE A 61 1.10 -13.37 10.53
C ILE A 61 2.00 -14.37 11.26
N ASP A 62 3.15 -14.71 10.69
CA ASP A 62 4.10 -15.64 11.31
C ASP A 62 4.86 -15.03 12.50
N GLY A 63 4.71 -13.73 12.75
CA GLY A 63 5.36 -13.02 13.85
C GLY A 63 6.88 -12.87 13.67
N VAL A 64 7.36 -12.89 12.42
CA VAL A 64 8.79 -12.84 12.06
C VAL A 64 9.13 -11.62 11.21
N LEU A 65 8.24 -10.63 11.15
CA LEU A 65 8.55 -9.30 10.63
C LEU A 65 9.50 -8.58 11.60
N ASP A 66 10.53 -7.94 11.06
CA ASP A 66 11.68 -7.40 11.79
C ASP A 66 11.78 -5.85 11.66
N PRO A 67 11.16 -5.08 12.57
CA PRO A 67 10.34 -5.50 13.70
C PRO A 67 8.83 -5.61 13.41
N MET A 68 8.08 -6.14 14.37
CA MET A 68 6.61 -6.11 14.37
C MET A 68 6.08 -4.69 14.64
N PRO A 69 4.83 -4.34 14.23
CA PRO A 69 4.29 -2.99 14.38
C PRO A 69 4.31 -2.42 15.80
N LYS A 70 4.08 -3.25 16.81
CA LYS A 70 4.15 -2.87 18.25
C LYS A 70 5.54 -2.39 18.69
N ASP A 71 6.57 -2.66 17.89
CA ASP A 71 7.96 -2.35 18.19
C ASP A 71 8.52 -1.20 17.36
N LEU A 72 7.71 -0.62 16.46
CA LEU A 72 7.98 0.65 15.80
C LEU A 72 7.55 1.83 16.70
N CYS A 73 7.97 3.04 16.32
CA CYS A 73 7.38 4.28 16.82
C CYS A 73 5.88 4.29 16.51
N PRO A 74 5.01 4.77 17.42
CA PRO A 74 3.58 4.88 17.14
C PRO A 74 3.32 5.72 15.88
N ASP A 75 2.31 5.32 15.12
CA ASP A 75 1.86 6.02 13.92
C ASP A 75 1.28 7.41 14.25
N TRP A 76 0.89 8.19 13.24
CA TRP A 76 0.36 9.54 13.43
C TRP A 76 -0.84 9.61 14.41
N SER A 77 -1.59 8.51 14.57
CA SER A 77 -2.76 8.42 15.44
C SER A 77 -2.42 8.12 16.90
N GLY A 78 -1.16 7.78 17.20
CA GLY A 78 -0.72 7.29 18.50
C GLY A 78 -0.89 5.78 18.67
N GLN A 79 -1.13 5.03 17.59
CA GLN A 79 -1.38 3.59 17.61
C GLN A 79 -0.19 2.81 17.02
N HIS A 80 -0.25 1.48 17.12
CA HIS A 80 0.74 0.57 16.53
C HIS A 80 0.07 -0.38 15.53
N ILE A 81 -0.72 0.18 14.61
CA ILE A 81 -1.38 -0.57 13.54
C ILE A 81 -0.37 -0.83 12.43
N TRP A 82 -0.42 -2.03 11.83
CA TRP A 82 0.42 -2.36 10.69
C TRP A 82 0.23 -1.39 9.52
N SER A 83 1.33 -0.87 8.94
CA SER A 83 1.29 0.14 7.87
C SER A 83 0.41 -0.27 6.69
N LEU A 84 0.48 -1.55 6.31
CA LEU A 84 -0.21 -2.06 5.13
C LEU A 84 -1.62 -2.59 5.42
N LYS A 85 -2.16 -2.44 6.64
CA LYS A 85 -3.52 -2.89 6.97
C LYS A 85 -4.55 -2.04 6.23
N ILE A 86 -5.33 -2.67 5.37
CA ILE A 86 -6.56 -2.11 4.77
C ILE A 86 -7.77 -2.64 5.56
N GLY A 87 -8.43 -1.78 6.35
CA GLY A 87 -9.50 -2.19 7.27
C GLY A 87 -10.71 -2.84 6.59
N ALA A 88 -10.92 -2.61 5.30
CA ALA A 88 -11.96 -3.26 4.51
C ALA A 88 -11.66 -4.74 4.17
N TYR A 89 -10.40 -5.18 4.28
CA TYR A 89 -9.95 -6.52 3.88
C TYR A 89 -9.25 -7.30 4.99
N HIS A 90 -8.68 -6.61 5.99
CA HIS A 90 -7.89 -7.23 7.04
C HIS A 90 -8.48 -6.90 8.42
N ASP A 91 -8.67 -7.94 9.22
CA ASP A 91 -9.09 -7.87 10.61
C ASP A 91 -8.35 -8.95 11.41
N GLY A 92 -8.09 -8.68 12.69
CA GLY A 92 -7.40 -9.61 13.58
C GLY A 92 -6.25 -8.98 14.36
N GLU A 93 -5.84 -9.68 15.42
CA GLU A 93 -4.88 -9.20 16.43
C GLU A 93 -3.53 -8.81 15.84
N ALA A 94 -3.02 -9.59 14.86
CA ALA A 94 -1.72 -9.33 14.24
C ALA A 94 -1.64 -7.97 13.53
N TYR A 95 -2.77 -7.45 13.03
CA TYR A 95 -2.82 -6.20 12.30
C TYR A 95 -2.96 -4.97 13.22
N GLY A 96 -3.59 -5.14 14.38
CA GLY A 96 -3.92 -4.06 15.32
C GLY A 96 -5.11 -3.19 14.88
N GLY A 97 -5.50 -2.24 15.73
CA GLY A 97 -6.63 -1.32 15.48
C GLY A 97 -8.00 -1.99 15.64
N LYS A 98 -9.06 -1.19 15.47
CA LYS A 98 -10.46 -1.67 15.49
C LYS A 98 -10.82 -2.36 14.18
N THR A 99 -11.90 -3.14 14.18
CA THR A 99 -12.46 -3.72 12.95
C THR A 99 -12.89 -2.61 11.99
N GLY A 100 -12.49 -2.71 10.72
CA GLY A 100 -12.73 -1.68 9.71
C GLY A 100 -11.72 -0.53 9.70
N GLU A 101 -10.90 -0.37 10.74
CA GLU A 101 -9.85 0.65 10.81
C GLU A 101 -8.62 0.22 9.99
N SER A 102 -8.14 1.10 9.11
CA SER A 102 -6.89 0.89 8.36
C SER A 102 -5.69 1.39 9.15
N GLY A 103 -4.49 0.89 8.82
CA GLY A 103 -3.25 1.48 9.29
C GLY A 103 -2.90 2.77 8.55
N GLU A 104 -1.93 3.52 9.07
CA GLU A 104 -1.30 4.61 8.33
C GLU A 104 -0.42 4.06 7.21
N PHE A 105 -0.93 4.09 5.98
CA PHE A 105 -0.23 3.60 4.79
C PHE A 105 0.93 4.53 4.41
N ARG A 106 2.18 4.07 4.62
CA ARG A 106 3.37 4.94 4.58
C ARG A 106 4.65 4.23 4.10
N MET A 107 5.61 5.04 3.67
CA MET A 107 6.98 4.64 3.31
C MET A 107 8.02 4.89 4.42
N SER A 108 7.62 5.53 5.53
CA SER A 108 8.47 5.95 6.65
C SER A 108 8.06 5.25 7.95
N ASN A 109 8.98 5.15 8.92
CA ASN A 109 8.72 4.49 10.22
C ASN A 109 8.02 3.12 10.04
N CYS A 110 8.70 2.25 9.29
CA CYS A 110 8.24 0.91 8.94
C CYS A 110 9.44 0.05 8.54
N THR A 111 9.23 -1.25 8.37
CA THR A 111 10.24 -2.15 7.82
C THR A 111 10.53 -1.85 6.35
N ASP A 112 11.67 -2.32 5.86
CA ASP A 112 11.97 -2.26 4.43
C ASP A 112 10.92 -3.02 3.60
N VAL A 113 10.38 -4.14 4.10
CA VAL A 113 9.33 -4.88 3.41
C VAL A 113 8.06 -4.03 3.25
N GLU A 114 7.62 -3.36 4.31
CA GLU A 114 6.48 -2.44 4.25
C GLU A 114 6.73 -1.27 3.28
N ARG A 115 7.92 -0.65 3.35
CA ARG A 115 8.32 0.43 2.44
C ARG A 115 8.32 -0.02 0.98
N LEU A 116 8.93 -1.16 0.68
CA LEU A 116 9.02 -1.67 -0.69
C LEU A 116 7.65 -2.06 -1.26
N CYS A 117 6.74 -2.57 -0.41
CA CYS A 117 5.34 -2.76 -0.79
C CYS A 117 4.67 -1.41 -1.13
N PHE A 118 4.85 -0.40 -0.27
CA PHE A 118 4.35 0.96 -0.54
C PHE A 118 4.87 1.47 -1.89
N GLU A 119 6.17 1.38 -2.15
CA GLU A 119 6.79 1.87 -3.39
C GLU A 119 6.26 1.14 -4.63
N SER A 120 6.10 -0.18 -4.53
CA SER A 120 5.60 -1.01 -5.63
C SER A 120 4.20 -0.57 -6.09
N VAL A 121 3.27 -0.34 -5.15
CA VAL A 121 1.87 0.03 -5.48
C VAL A 121 1.62 1.54 -5.57
N GLY A 122 2.42 2.31 -4.84
CA GLY A 122 2.32 3.77 -4.69
C GLY A 122 3.06 4.53 -5.78
N TYR A 123 4.16 3.95 -6.30
CA TYR A 123 4.97 4.56 -7.37
C TYR A 123 4.88 3.74 -8.66
N PHE A 124 5.49 2.55 -8.73
CA PHE A 124 5.67 1.82 -9.99
C PHE A 124 4.38 1.37 -10.65
N GLN A 125 3.44 0.86 -9.87
CA GLN A 125 2.13 0.52 -10.40
C GLN A 125 1.43 1.75 -11.01
N THR A 126 1.65 2.94 -10.47
CA THR A 126 1.09 4.18 -11.02
C THR A 126 1.73 4.56 -12.35
N TYR A 127 3.02 4.26 -12.53
CA TYR A 127 3.73 4.46 -13.80
C TYR A 127 3.18 3.53 -14.89
N ILE A 128 2.73 2.33 -14.54
CA ILE A 128 2.07 1.42 -15.51
C ILE A 128 0.73 2.00 -15.97
N TYR A 129 -0.14 2.38 -15.04
CA TYR A 129 -1.43 2.97 -15.40
C TYR A 129 -1.26 4.26 -16.20
N LYS A 130 -0.43 5.19 -15.70
CA LYS A 130 -0.24 6.49 -16.34
C LYS A 130 0.55 6.38 -17.64
N GLY A 131 1.56 5.52 -17.70
CA GLY A 131 2.35 5.26 -18.91
C GLY A 131 1.47 4.73 -20.04
N MET A 132 0.68 3.68 -19.77
CA MET A 132 -0.26 3.15 -20.77
C MET A 132 -1.35 4.15 -21.16
N ALA A 133 -1.87 4.93 -20.20
CA ALA A 133 -2.89 5.94 -20.48
C ALA A 133 -2.39 7.09 -21.39
N HIS A 134 -1.10 7.41 -21.35
CA HIS A 134 -0.50 8.53 -22.09
C HIS A 134 0.47 8.08 -23.19
N GLY A 135 0.46 6.79 -23.55
CA GLY A 135 1.30 6.25 -24.63
C GLY A 135 2.81 6.21 -24.32
N SER A 136 3.21 6.39 -23.06
CA SER A 136 4.60 6.19 -22.64
C SER A 136 4.84 4.71 -22.31
N TRP A 137 5.17 3.94 -23.34
CA TRP A 137 5.38 2.50 -23.24
C TRP A 137 6.51 2.14 -22.28
N ASN A 138 7.54 3.00 -22.19
CA ASN A 138 8.70 2.73 -21.34
C ASN A 138 8.41 3.01 -19.87
N ASP A 139 7.61 4.04 -19.54
CA ASP A 139 7.10 4.24 -18.17
C ASP A 139 6.24 3.06 -17.72
N ALA A 140 5.52 2.43 -18.64
CA ALA A 140 4.74 1.24 -18.31
C ALA A 140 5.60 -0.03 -18.17
N THR A 141 6.87 0.00 -18.58
CA THR A 141 7.73 -1.19 -18.63
C THR A 141 9.08 -0.96 -17.95
N TYR A 142 10.10 -0.53 -18.70
CA TYR A 142 11.50 -0.47 -18.25
C TYR A 142 11.83 0.71 -17.33
N SER A 143 11.21 1.87 -17.54
CA SER A 143 11.38 3.06 -16.70
C SER A 143 10.56 2.91 -15.43
N ASP A 144 10.96 1.95 -14.59
CA ASP A 144 10.37 1.66 -13.29
C ASP A 144 8.85 1.35 -13.30
N GLY A 145 8.30 0.95 -14.44
CA GLY A 145 6.94 0.43 -14.54
C GLY A 145 6.84 -1.03 -14.13
N SER A 146 6.40 -1.89 -15.06
CA SER A 146 6.25 -3.33 -14.83
C SER A 146 7.52 -4.00 -14.31
N PHE A 147 8.69 -3.65 -14.86
CA PHE A 147 9.97 -4.21 -14.42
C PHE A 147 10.50 -3.54 -13.15
N GLY A 148 10.00 -2.34 -12.82
CA GLY A 148 10.14 -1.77 -11.48
C GLY A 148 9.47 -2.67 -10.44
N MET A 149 8.20 -3.02 -10.65
CA MET A 149 7.50 -3.94 -9.73
C MET A 149 8.19 -5.30 -9.60
N ASP A 150 8.75 -5.85 -10.68
CA ASP A 150 9.49 -7.11 -10.65
C ASP A 150 10.75 -7.04 -9.77
N ARG A 151 11.52 -5.96 -9.90
CA ARG A 151 12.71 -5.72 -9.05
C ARG A 151 12.34 -5.63 -7.57
N TRP A 152 11.21 -4.99 -7.24
CA TRP A 152 10.77 -4.84 -5.86
C TRP A 152 10.19 -6.13 -5.29
N LEU A 153 9.51 -6.95 -6.10
CA LEU A 153 9.08 -8.29 -5.71
C LEU A 153 10.29 -9.17 -5.32
N VAL A 154 11.36 -9.14 -6.11
CA VAL A 154 12.61 -9.85 -5.77
C VAL A 154 13.20 -9.32 -4.46
N ASN A 155 13.22 -8.00 -4.27
CA ASN A 155 13.78 -7.38 -3.08
C ASN A 155 12.97 -7.73 -1.81
N VAL A 156 11.64 -7.70 -1.89
CA VAL A 156 10.74 -8.12 -0.80
C VAL A 156 10.98 -9.59 -0.45
N LYS A 157 11.03 -10.49 -1.44
CA LYS A 157 11.32 -11.92 -1.22
C LYS A 157 12.69 -12.14 -0.55
N GLN A 158 13.70 -11.38 -0.94
CA GLN A 158 15.03 -11.48 -0.33
C GLN A 158 15.00 -11.03 1.12
N ASN A 159 14.41 -9.87 1.44
CA ASN A 159 14.29 -9.38 2.82
C ASN A 159 13.49 -10.37 3.70
N ALA A 160 12.35 -10.86 3.21
CA ALA A 160 11.57 -11.88 3.89
C ALA A 160 12.38 -13.15 4.19
N SER A 161 13.18 -13.62 3.22
CA SER A 161 14.06 -14.77 3.40
C SER A 161 15.16 -14.50 4.45
N ARG A 162 15.71 -13.29 4.52
CA ARG A 162 16.69 -12.92 5.56
C ARG A 162 16.07 -12.94 6.95
N ALA A 163 14.95 -12.25 7.15
CA ALA A 163 14.24 -12.16 8.42
C ALA A 163 13.88 -13.56 8.95
N ARG A 164 13.28 -14.40 8.10
CA ARG A 164 12.91 -15.79 8.46
C ARG A 164 14.11 -16.65 8.84
N ARG A 165 15.24 -16.51 8.13
CA ARG A 165 16.47 -17.27 8.46
C ARG A 165 17.06 -16.83 9.80
N LEU A 166 17.07 -15.52 10.09
CA LEU A 166 17.54 -14.99 11.37
C LEU A 166 16.64 -15.47 12.52
N ALA A 167 15.33 -15.32 12.40
CA ALA A 167 14.37 -15.80 13.39
C ALA A 167 14.52 -17.31 13.67
N ALA A 168 14.76 -18.12 12.63
CA ALA A 168 15.02 -19.55 12.78
C ALA A 168 16.34 -19.85 13.51
N LEU A 169 17.41 -19.11 13.21
CA LEU A 169 18.70 -19.24 13.90
C LEU A 169 18.59 -18.84 15.36
N GLU A 170 18.01 -17.69 15.66
CA GLU A 170 17.80 -17.16 17.01
C GLU A 170 16.99 -18.13 17.86
N LYS A 171 15.88 -18.64 17.32
CA LYS A 171 15.08 -19.69 17.97
C LYS A 171 15.91 -20.94 18.26
N LYS A 172 16.78 -21.37 17.34
CA LYS A 172 17.64 -22.55 17.50
C LYS A 172 18.69 -22.36 18.59
N VAL A 173 19.22 -21.14 18.75
CA VAL A 173 20.26 -20.84 19.75
C VAL A 173 19.69 -20.27 21.06
N GLY A 174 18.36 -20.17 21.18
CA GLY A 174 17.69 -19.68 22.40
C GLY A 174 17.81 -18.16 22.60
N ILE A 175 18.03 -17.39 21.53
CA ILE A 175 18.01 -15.93 21.56
C ILE A 175 16.57 -15.47 21.26
N SER A 176 16.05 -14.58 22.10
CA SER A 176 14.86 -13.78 21.78
C SER A 176 15.35 -12.39 21.41
N TRP A 177 15.45 -12.11 20.12
CA TRP A 177 15.89 -10.80 19.63
C TRP A 177 15.04 -9.68 20.25
N GLN A 178 15.71 -8.58 20.59
CA GLN A 178 15.10 -7.37 21.11
C GLN A 178 15.20 -6.31 20.01
N PRO A 179 14.08 -5.86 19.43
CA PRO A 179 14.08 -4.79 18.44
C PRO A 179 14.89 -3.59 18.91
N GLU A 180 15.77 -3.08 18.05
CA GLU A 180 16.67 -2.00 18.42
C GLU A 180 15.93 -0.70 18.72
N GLN A 181 16.53 0.14 19.57
CA GLN A 181 15.90 1.37 20.06
C GLN A 181 15.55 2.37 18.94
N PHE A 182 16.29 2.35 17.83
CA PHE A 182 16.08 3.28 16.72
C PHE A 182 14.75 3.06 15.99
N TRP A 183 14.10 1.90 16.18
CA TRP A 183 12.75 1.66 15.66
C TRP A 183 11.70 2.44 16.44
N LYS A 184 11.92 2.69 17.73
CA LYS A 184 10.93 3.29 18.65
C LYS A 184 11.11 4.80 18.81
N THR A 185 12.35 5.27 18.84
CA THR A 185 12.71 6.67 19.15
C THR A 185 13.93 7.12 18.36
N GLY A 186 14.07 8.42 18.18
CA GLY A 186 15.19 9.04 17.50
C GLY A 186 14.92 10.50 17.23
N GLU A 187 15.96 11.28 16.91
CA GLU A 187 15.86 12.75 16.82
C GLU A 187 14.70 13.24 15.93
N TRP A 188 14.44 12.54 14.82
CA TRP A 188 13.28 12.80 13.96
C TRP A 188 11.98 12.17 14.48
N LEU A 189 12.01 10.89 14.90
CA LEU A 189 10.81 10.17 15.38
C LEU A 189 10.18 10.86 16.59
N ASP A 190 11.00 11.40 17.50
CA ASP A 190 10.57 12.03 18.74
C ASP A 190 9.79 13.34 18.51
N GLN A 191 9.83 13.90 17.29
CA GLN A 191 9.08 15.09 16.89
C GLN A 191 7.70 14.77 16.31
N LEU A 192 7.36 13.50 16.15
CA LEU A 192 6.11 13.09 15.51
C LEU A 192 4.91 13.17 16.47
N THR A 193 3.71 13.20 15.86
CA THR A 193 2.44 13.23 16.59
C THR A 193 2.23 11.97 17.44
N GLY A 194 2.63 10.79 16.93
CA GLY A 194 2.45 9.51 17.62
C GLY A 194 3.07 9.51 19.03
N PRO A 195 4.38 9.76 19.18
CA PRO A 195 5.03 9.82 20.48
C PRO A 195 4.43 10.88 21.42
N TYR A 196 4.03 12.02 20.87
CA TYR A 196 3.36 13.07 21.64
C TYR A 196 2.02 12.57 22.21
N ILE A 197 1.15 11.96 21.39
CA ILE A 197 -0.15 11.44 21.84
C ILE A 197 0.04 10.38 22.93
N VAL A 198 0.93 9.41 22.69
CA VAL A 198 1.17 8.32 23.64
C VAL A 198 1.64 8.85 25.00
N LYS A 199 2.49 9.89 25.01
CA LYS A 199 3.02 10.49 26.24
C LYS A 199 2.02 11.41 26.93
N ASN A 200 1.37 12.29 26.19
CA ASN A 200 0.61 13.42 26.73
C ASN A 200 -0.89 13.15 26.84
N HIS A 201 -1.41 12.18 26.08
CA HIS A 201 -2.81 11.77 26.08
C HIS A 201 -2.97 10.24 26.17
N PRO A 202 -2.45 9.59 27.23
CA PRO A 202 -2.51 8.14 27.35
C PRO A 202 -3.94 7.60 27.29
N GLY A 203 -4.14 6.49 26.56
CA GLY A 203 -5.45 5.84 26.40
C GLY A 203 -6.37 6.51 25.38
N LYS A 204 -5.89 7.50 24.64
CA LYS A 204 -6.61 8.16 23.53
C LYS A 204 -5.83 8.06 22.22
N THR A 205 -6.56 8.18 21.12
CA THR A 205 -6.03 8.31 19.76
C THR A 205 -6.23 9.73 19.25
N ILE A 206 -5.65 10.08 18.09
CA ILE A 206 -5.93 11.38 17.48
C ILE A 206 -7.41 11.58 17.15
N PHE A 207 -8.14 10.51 16.83
CA PHE A 207 -9.58 10.58 16.53
C PHE A 207 -10.42 10.92 17.76
N ASP A 208 -9.97 10.50 18.96
CA ASP A 208 -10.62 10.90 20.22
C ASP A 208 -10.30 12.36 20.59
N LEU A 209 -9.13 12.86 20.16
CA LEU A 209 -8.67 14.23 20.41
C LEU A 209 -9.22 15.25 19.42
N CYS A 210 -9.60 14.79 18.22
CA CYS A 210 -10.22 15.57 17.15
C CYS A 210 -11.61 15.00 16.83
N PRO A 211 -12.61 15.16 17.71
CA PRO A 211 -13.91 14.49 17.60
C PRO A 211 -14.85 15.12 16.56
N ASP A 212 -14.42 16.20 15.91
CA ASP A 212 -15.26 16.94 14.97
C ASP A 212 -15.55 16.12 13.70
N PRO A 213 -16.73 16.27 13.08
CA PRO A 213 -17.05 15.61 11.82
C PRO A 213 -16.02 15.92 10.72
N GLY A 214 -15.56 14.88 10.05
CA GLY A 214 -14.61 14.98 8.96
C GLY A 214 -15.27 15.35 7.63
N TRP A 215 -14.42 15.47 6.60
CA TRP A 215 -14.90 15.74 5.24
C TRP A 215 -15.78 14.60 4.71
N LEU A 216 -15.45 13.34 5.00
CA LEU A 216 -16.22 12.17 4.53
C LEU A 216 -17.59 12.04 5.22
N ASP A 217 -17.80 12.69 6.36
CA ASP A 217 -19.11 12.69 7.05
C ASP A 217 -20.12 13.65 6.38
N THR A 218 -19.61 14.65 5.64
CA THR A 218 -20.41 15.74 5.08
C THR A 218 -20.42 15.79 3.55
N HIS A 219 -19.52 15.04 2.91
CA HIS A 219 -19.42 14.96 1.46
C HIS A 219 -19.61 13.52 1.00
N HIS A 220 -20.66 13.30 0.23
CA HIS A 220 -21.01 11.99 -0.32
C HIS A 220 -20.92 12.00 -1.85
N ALA A 221 -20.86 10.81 -2.46
CA ALA A 221 -20.91 10.67 -3.90
C ALA A 221 -22.23 11.25 -4.47
N PRO A 222 -22.21 11.86 -5.67
CA PRO A 222 -23.40 12.43 -6.27
C PRO A 222 -24.38 11.33 -6.67
N ALA A 223 -25.68 11.64 -6.63
CA ALA A 223 -26.74 10.69 -6.96
C ALA A 223 -26.65 10.14 -8.41
N GLU A 224 -26.03 10.88 -9.33
CA GLU A 224 -25.81 10.44 -10.72
C GLU A 224 -24.75 9.34 -10.87
N GLU A 225 -23.90 9.13 -9.86
CA GLU A 225 -22.86 8.08 -9.86
C GLU A 225 -23.26 6.82 -9.07
N VAL A 226 -24.37 6.86 -8.30
CA VAL A 226 -24.87 5.76 -7.45
C VAL A 226 -25.95 4.98 -8.18
#